data_AF-A0A7J9RGC1-F1
#
_entry.id   AF-A0A7J9RGC1-F1
#
_cell.length_a   1.000
_cell.length_b   1.000
_cell.length_c   1.000
_cell.angle_alpha   90.00
_cell.angle_beta   90.00
_cell.angle_gamma   90.00
#
_symmetry.space_group_name_H-M   'P 1'
#
loop_
_entity.id
_entity.type
_entity.pdbx_description
1 polymer ?
#
loop_
_entity_poly.entity_id
_entity_poly.type
_entity_poly.pdbx_seq_one_letter_code
_entity_poly.pdbx_strand_id
1 'polypeptide(L)'
;KAYFVSGQILGDSQWSTEFSCGAQVCEGILDPDESISLDLNFVHENTTYQPTFIDYQVEIIFDQSDSHKEFGRIVPDLEASVGAEWYHVRNGEAVLSCLDIQVEESTASNISFPNLSEAWLPFLWLDGQAGLTQSLTSEDTAVCLNGVDQALPANSQTLLRHVVLDNHSFEVGFDPTWPHIVSSSNDGWVIDETHPWGAPFDQGGTLYQENSSSCTGSEFLSTPRRSNSSNWTWDLSIWPSQALPSVEQGERLQLKLATDTYVHCDQEQVAATKFTVQDGPNLILHTNNQTIRLWDAPMTATSSQLEFAIYNSEADEIVLRHASFGDVAWDLSPLPSTLSSGWNNFTLDVPSSEINTYQLNHQDGAILLTFGAYLEAES
;
A
#
# COMPACT_ATOMS: atom_id res chain seq x y z
N LYS A 1 21.82 -25.17 21.72
CA LYS A 1 21.47 -23.91 21.02
C LYS A 1 19.99 -23.68 21.15
N ALA A 2 19.57 -22.48 21.56
CA ALA A 2 18.17 -22.13 21.50
C ALA A 2 17.77 -21.95 20.03
N TYR A 3 16.60 -22.46 19.66
CA TYR A 3 16.03 -22.26 18.34
C TYR A 3 14.66 -21.60 18.45
N PHE A 4 14.33 -20.84 17.43
CA PHE A 4 13.02 -20.23 17.20
C PHE A 4 12.69 -20.40 15.73
N VAL A 5 11.55 -21.00 15.42
CA VAL A 5 11.07 -21.17 14.05
C VAL A 5 9.68 -20.56 13.95
N SER A 6 9.49 -19.69 12.97
CA SER A 6 8.20 -19.11 12.61
C SER A 6 7.92 -19.36 11.14
N GLY A 7 6.64 -19.38 10.79
CA GLY A 7 6.16 -19.66 9.45
C GLY A 7 4.92 -18.83 9.21
N GLN A 8 4.90 -18.11 8.10
CA GLN A 8 3.79 -17.24 7.73
C GLN A 8 3.46 -17.37 6.25
N ILE A 9 2.18 -17.26 5.95
CA ILE A 9 1.70 -17.01 4.58
C ILE A 9 1.95 -15.53 4.30
N LEU A 10 2.42 -15.23 3.09
CA LEU A 10 2.58 -13.86 2.63
C LEU A 10 1.26 -13.41 2.00
N GLY A 11 0.68 -12.34 2.52
CA GLY A 11 -0.59 -11.77 2.05
C GLY A 11 -1.84 -12.22 2.79
N ASP A 12 -2.98 -11.61 2.46
CA ASP A 12 -4.31 -11.99 2.93
C ASP A 12 -4.81 -13.22 2.16
N SER A 13 -5.11 -14.32 2.88
CA SER A 13 -5.50 -15.58 2.26
C SER A 13 -6.48 -16.38 3.12
N GLN A 14 -7.25 -17.27 2.49
CA GLN A 14 -8.09 -18.27 3.18
C GLN A 14 -7.31 -19.51 3.65
N TRP A 15 -5.99 -19.47 3.53
CA TRP A 15 -5.12 -20.52 4.03
C TRP A 15 -4.71 -20.23 5.47
N SER A 16 -4.55 -21.31 6.22
CA SER A 16 -4.00 -21.27 7.57
C SER A 16 -2.77 -22.16 7.66
N THR A 17 -1.85 -21.80 8.55
CA THR A 17 -0.63 -22.56 8.81
C THR A 17 -0.52 -22.97 10.28
N GLU A 18 -0.01 -24.17 10.49
CA GLU A 18 0.31 -24.68 11.82
C GLU A 18 1.53 -25.60 11.76
N PHE A 19 2.51 -25.39 12.65
CA PHE A 19 3.61 -26.33 12.79
C PHE A 19 3.21 -27.56 13.60
N SER A 20 3.97 -28.65 13.46
CA SER A 20 3.80 -29.90 14.23
C SER A 20 3.90 -29.73 15.75
N CYS A 21 4.42 -28.60 16.25
CA CYS A 21 4.38 -28.25 17.67
C CYS A 21 3.01 -27.72 18.16
N GLY A 22 2.02 -27.57 17.27
CA GLY A 22 0.67 -27.09 17.57
C GLY A 22 0.54 -25.56 17.67
N ALA A 23 1.44 -24.83 17.00
CA ALA A 23 1.48 -23.37 17.01
C ALA A 23 2.08 -22.83 15.70
N GLN A 24 1.94 -21.53 15.44
CA GLN A 24 2.61 -20.82 14.33
C GLN A 24 4.10 -20.55 14.59
N VAL A 25 4.53 -20.78 15.83
CA VAL A 25 5.90 -20.59 16.28
C VAL A 25 6.30 -21.80 17.10
N CYS A 26 7.45 -22.40 16.80
CA CYS A 26 8.07 -23.42 17.62
C CYS A 26 9.38 -22.91 18.20
N GLU A 27 9.56 -23.05 19.50
CA GLU A 27 10.81 -22.69 20.19
C GLU A 27 11.30 -23.83 21.09
N GLY A 28 12.62 -23.88 21.30
CA GLY A 28 13.20 -24.90 22.18
C GLY A 28 14.72 -24.81 22.27
N ILE A 29 15.33 -25.82 22.88
CA ILE A 29 16.78 -25.94 23.06
C ILE A 29 17.23 -27.27 22.47
N LEU A 30 18.23 -27.23 21.59
CA LEU A 30 18.91 -28.41 21.07
C LEU A 30 20.21 -28.65 21.85
N ASP A 31 20.38 -29.86 22.38
CA ASP A 31 21.64 -30.34 22.93
C ASP A 31 22.69 -30.59 21.83
N PRO A 32 23.99 -30.73 22.18
CA PRO A 32 25.00 -31.10 21.21
C PRO A 32 24.64 -32.40 20.47
N ASP A 33 24.77 -32.37 19.14
CA ASP A 33 24.43 -33.47 18.22
C ASP A 33 22.92 -33.84 18.17
N GLU A 34 22.05 -33.03 18.76
CA GLU A 34 20.59 -33.18 18.63
C GLU A 34 20.07 -32.57 17.32
N SER A 35 19.02 -33.17 16.76
CA SER A 35 18.27 -32.63 15.63
C SER A 35 16.77 -32.83 15.86
N ILE A 36 15.97 -31.88 15.39
CA ILE A 36 14.52 -31.93 15.42
C ILE A 36 13.98 -31.76 13.99
N SER A 37 12.84 -32.40 13.71
CA SER A 37 12.06 -32.19 12.48
C SER A 37 10.78 -31.46 12.86
N LEU A 38 10.50 -30.37 12.16
CA LEU A 38 9.25 -29.60 12.30
C LEU A 38 8.52 -29.66 10.96
N ASP A 39 7.25 -30.04 11.00
CA ASP A 39 6.40 -30.07 9.81
C ASP A 39 5.55 -28.79 9.82
N LEU A 40 5.54 -28.03 8.73
CA LEU A 40 4.63 -26.90 8.55
C LEU A 40 3.45 -27.36 7.69
N ASN A 41 2.26 -27.40 8.29
CA ASN A 41 1.04 -27.82 7.61
C ASN A 41 0.29 -26.60 7.10
N PHE A 42 -0.20 -26.70 5.87
CA PHE A 42 -1.04 -25.68 5.23
C PHE A 42 -2.44 -26.26 5.05
N VAL A 43 -3.44 -25.53 5.52
CA VAL A 43 -4.84 -25.94 5.46
C VAL A 43 -5.63 -24.82 4.82
N HIS A 44 -6.20 -25.10 3.65
CA HIS A 44 -7.23 -24.26 3.07
C HIS A 44 -8.54 -24.55 3.81
N GLU A 45 -9.20 -23.50 4.32
CA GLU A 45 -10.48 -23.68 5.00
C GLU A 45 -11.51 -24.30 4.06
N ASN A 46 -12.42 -25.12 4.60
CA ASN A 46 -13.46 -25.75 3.78
C ASN A 46 -14.51 -24.71 3.41
N THR A 47 -14.26 -23.96 2.34
CA THR A 47 -15.12 -22.91 1.80
C THR A 47 -15.82 -23.40 0.53
N THR A 48 -16.75 -22.60 0.02
CA THR A 48 -17.34 -22.81 -1.30
C THR A 48 -16.40 -22.44 -2.45
N TYR A 49 -15.23 -21.88 -2.13
CA TYR A 49 -14.25 -21.39 -3.09
C TYR A 49 -13.11 -22.38 -3.27
N GLN A 50 -12.49 -22.34 -4.44
CA GLN A 50 -11.29 -23.09 -4.73
C GLN A 50 -10.07 -22.44 -4.06
N PRO A 51 -9.06 -23.24 -3.69
CA PRO A 51 -7.83 -22.70 -3.12
C PRO A 51 -7.10 -21.79 -4.12
N THR A 52 -6.67 -20.63 -3.64
CA THR A 52 -5.69 -19.77 -4.31
C THR A 52 -4.29 -20.37 -4.18
N PHE A 53 -3.34 -19.96 -5.03
CA PHE A 53 -1.93 -20.20 -4.72
C PHE A 53 -1.41 -19.17 -3.74
N ILE A 54 -0.51 -19.60 -2.86
CA ILE A 54 0.07 -18.77 -1.80
C ILE A 54 1.59 -18.83 -1.84
N ASP A 55 2.21 -17.70 -1.54
CA ASP A 55 3.62 -17.65 -1.18
C ASP A 55 3.75 -17.70 0.35
N TYR A 56 4.81 -18.34 0.85
CA TYR A 56 5.06 -18.46 2.27
C TYR A 56 6.52 -18.21 2.60
N GLN A 57 6.77 -17.81 3.84
CA GLN A 57 8.10 -17.63 4.40
C GLN A 57 8.23 -18.47 5.68
N VAL A 58 9.35 -19.17 5.80
CA VAL A 58 9.79 -19.82 7.05
C VAL A 58 11.06 -19.14 7.53
N GLU A 59 11.07 -18.69 8.78
CA GLU A 59 12.24 -18.10 9.42
C GLU A 59 12.73 -18.98 10.56
N ILE A 60 14.02 -19.26 10.58
CA ILE A 60 14.70 -20.08 11.57
C ILE A 60 15.79 -19.23 12.22
N ILE A 61 15.75 -19.08 13.53
CA ILE A 61 16.72 -18.29 14.31
C ILE A 61 17.39 -19.20 15.33
N PHE A 62 18.72 -19.23 15.35
CA PHE A 62 19.53 -19.89 16.37
C PHE A 62 20.26 -18.86 17.24
N ASP A 63 20.19 -19.07 18.55
CA ASP A 63 20.90 -18.29 19.58
C ASP A 63 20.77 -16.75 19.40
N GLN A 64 19.66 -16.30 18.79
CA GLN A 64 19.35 -14.89 18.48
C GLN A 64 20.34 -14.15 17.56
N SER A 65 21.23 -14.87 16.85
CA SER A 65 22.20 -14.25 15.95
C SER A 65 22.26 -14.86 14.56
N ASP A 66 21.99 -16.15 14.43
CA ASP A 66 22.04 -16.86 13.15
C ASP A 66 20.59 -17.04 12.65
N SER A 67 20.17 -16.23 11.68
CA SER A 67 18.85 -16.39 11.04
C SER A 67 18.97 -16.97 9.62
N HIS A 68 17.98 -17.78 9.24
CA HIS A 68 17.79 -18.30 7.90
C HIS A 68 16.34 -18.08 7.50
N LYS A 69 16.11 -17.59 6.28
CA LYS A 69 14.78 -17.41 5.71
C LYS A 69 14.67 -18.26 4.47
N GLU A 70 13.60 -19.05 4.40
CA GLU A 70 13.22 -19.84 3.25
C GLU A 70 11.89 -19.32 2.70
N PHE A 71 11.80 -19.23 1.38
CA PHE A 71 10.60 -18.81 0.67
C PHE A 71 10.12 -19.94 -0.22
N GLY A 72 8.82 -20.13 -0.30
CA GLY A 72 8.21 -21.13 -1.18
C GLY A 72 6.83 -20.72 -1.65
N ARG A 73 6.32 -21.48 -2.61
CA ARG A 73 4.99 -21.30 -3.20
C ARG A 73 4.22 -22.61 -3.14
N ILE A 74 2.97 -22.56 -2.73
CA ILE A 74 2.03 -23.67 -2.84
C ILE A 74 1.07 -23.35 -3.97
N VAL A 75 1.06 -24.24 -4.96
CA VAL A 75 0.17 -24.16 -6.11
C VAL A 75 -0.86 -25.28 -5.99
N PRO A 76 -2.17 -24.98 -6.02
CA PRO A 76 -3.21 -25.98 -6.09
C PRO A 76 -3.11 -26.87 -7.33
N ASP A 77 -3.55 -28.11 -7.22
CA ASP A 77 -3.66 -29.04 -8.36
C ASP A 77 -4.90 -28.70 -9.21
N LEU A 78 -4.82 -27.57 -9.92
CA LEU A 78 -5.84 -27.00 -10.80
C LEU A 78 -5.19 -26.57 -12.12
N GLU A 79 -5.93 -26.68 -13.25
CA GLU A 79 -5.46 -26.23 -14.57
C GLU A 79 -5.16 -24.72 -14.60
N ALA A 80 -5.82 -23.95 -13.74
CA ALA A 80 -5.54 -22.55 -13.52
C ALA A 80 -5.97 -22.11 -12.11
N SER A 81 -5.23 -21.16 -11.53
CA SER A 81 -5.47 -20.60 -10.20
C SER A 81 -5.02 -19.14 -10.15
N VAL A 82 -5.45 -18.43 -9.11
CA VAL A 82 -5.13 -17.03 -8.85
C VAL A 82 -4.34 -16.89 -7.56
N GLY A 83 -3.60 -15.79 -7.45
CA GLY A 83 -2.89 -15.42 -6.23
C GLY A 83 -3.87 -15.15 -5.09
N ALA A 84 -3.35 -15.13 -3.87
CA ALA A 84 -4.17 -14.95 -2.69
C ALA A 84 -4.81 -13.56 -2.59
N GLU A 85 -4.16 -12.52 -3.11
CA GLU A 85 -4.59 -11.13 -2.97
C GLU A 85 -4.30 -10.28 -4.21
N TRP A 86 -5.07 -9.20 -4.35
CA TRP A 86 -4.73 -8.09 -5.24
C TRP A 86 -3.62 -7.24 -4.65
N TYR A 87 -2.72 -6.71 -5.49
CA TYR A 87 -1.65 -5.81 -5.09
C TYR A 87 -1.55 -4.60 -6.03
N HIS A 88 -0.90 -3.53 -5.57
CA HIS A 88 -0.84 -2.28 -6.30
C HIS A 88 0.51 -2.10 -7.01
N VAL A 89 0.47 -1.90 -8.33
CA VAL A 89 1.66 -1.66 -9.16
C VAL A 89 1.60 -0.30 -9.79
N ARG A 90 2.63 0.50 -9.57
CA ARG A 90 2.76 1.78 -10.25
C ARG A 90 3.32 1.60 -11.65
N ASN A 91 2.61 2.14 -12.64
CA ASN A 91 3.00 2.21 -14.04
C ASN A 91 3.00 3.67 -14.51
N GLY A 92 4.15 4.34 -14.40
CA GLY A 92 4.27 5.78 -14.65
C GLY A 92 3.49 6.61 -13.62
N GLU A 93 2.60 7.49 -14.08
CA GLU A 93 1.73 8.30 -13.22
C GLU A 93 0.49 7.52 -12.71
N ALA A 94 0.21 6.34 -13.26
CA ALA A 94 -0.93 5.50 -12.90
C ALA A 94 -0.56 4.41 -11.89
N VAL A 95 -1.53 4.01 -11.05
CA VAL A 95 -1.44 2.81 -10.21
C VAL A 95 -2.50 1.83 -10.68
N LEU A 96 -2.07 0.61 -10.97
CA LEU A 96 -2.92 -0.51 -11.35
C LEU A 96 -3.12 -1.43 -10.14
N SER A 97 -4.30 -2.06 -10.05
CA SER A 97 -4.53 -3.16 -9.11
C SER A 97 -4.36 -4.48 -9.84
N CYS A 98 -3.36 -5.26 -9.48
CA CYS A 98 -3.00 -6.50 -10.17
C CYS A 98 -3.28 -7.72 -9.30
N LEU A 99 -3.58 -8.84 -9.94
CA LEU A 99 -3.75 -10.15 -9.33
C LEU A 99 -2.88 -11.14 -10.09
N ASP A 100 -2.02 -11.86 -9.37
CA ASP A 100 -1.18 -12.87 -9.99
C ASP A 100 -2.03 -14.03 -10.47
N ILE A 101 -1.65 -14.61 -11.60
CA ILE A 101 -2.33 -15.73 -12.25
C ILE A 101 -1.33 -16.84 -12.50
N GLN A 102 -1.81 -18.07 -12.39
CA GLN A 102 -1.11 -19.24 -12.85
C GLN A 102 -2.03 -20.08 -13.73
N VAL A 103 -1.60 -20.35 -14.96
CA VAL A 103 -2.27 -21.23 -15.92
C VAL A 103 -1.30 -22.34 -16.29
N GLU A 104 -1.77 -23.58 -16.29
CA GLU A 104 -0.98 -24.74 -16.70
C GLU A 104 -0.50 -24.61 -18.15
N GLU A 105 0.68 -25.15 -18.46
CA GLU A 105 1.17 -25.14 -19.84
C GLU A 105 0.16 -25.80 -20.78
N SER A 106 -0.05 -25.18 -21.95
CA SER A 106 -0.97 -25.64 -23.01
C SER A 106 -2.47 -25.61 -22.70
N THR A 107 -2.88 -25.03 -21.57
CA THR A 107 -4.28 -24.69 -21.30
C THR A 107 -4.54 -23.21 -21.55
N ALA A 108 -5.82 -22.85 -21.61
CA ALA A 108 -6.26 -21.46 -21.66
C ALA A 108 -7.50 -21.32 -20.80
N SER A 109 -7.57 -20.22 -20.04
CA SER A 109 -8.64 -19.99 -19.09
C SER A 109 -9.19 -18.58 -19.19
N ASN A 110 -10.49 -18.41 -19.02
CA ASN A 110 -11.11 -17.09 -19.06
C ASN A 110 -11.34 -16.57 -17.65
N ILE A 111 -10.78 -15.40 -17.36
CA ILE A 111 -11.04 -14.69 -16.11
C ILE A 111 -12.26 -13.76 -16.26
N SER A 112 -13.00 -13.62 -15.16
CA SER A 112 -14.12 -12.70 -15.05
C SER A 112 -14.35 -12.29 -13.58
N PHE A 113 -15.05 -11.17 -13.39
CA PHE A 113 -15.38 -10.61 -12.08
C PHE A 113 -16.91 -10.52 -11.95
N PRO A 114 -17.59 -11.60 -11.50
CA PRO A 114 -19.05 -11.70 -11.59
C PRO A 114 -19.82 -10.68 -10.74
N ASN A 115 -19.19 -10.12 -9.71
CA ASN A 115 -19.82 -9.08 -8.88
C ASN A 115 -19.67 -7.68 -9.51
N LEU A 116 -18.88 -7.54 -10.58
CA LEU A 116 -18.84 -6.33 -11.39
C LEU A 116 -19.75 -6.51 -12.60
N SER A 117 -20.88 -5.80 -12.61
CA SER A 117 -21.77 -5.75 -13.76
C SER A 117 -21.14 -4.98 -14.94
N GLU A 118 -21.73 -5.10 -16.13
CA GLU A 118 -21.31 -4.34 -17.32
C GLU A 118 -21.39 -2.82 -17.14
N ALA A 119 -22.15 -2.32 -16.15
CA ALA A 119 -22.23 -0.89 -15.86
C ALA A 119 -20.91 -0.30 -15.35
N TRP A 120 -19.99 -1.13 -14.86
CA TRP A 120 -18.65 -0.70 -14.42
C TRP A 120 -17.67 -0.49 -15.58
N LEU A 121 -17.95 -1.02 -16.79
CA LEU A 121 -17.05 -0.95 -17.95
C LEU A 121 -16.62 0.49 -18.34
N PRO A 122 -17.44 1.54 -18.20
CA PRO A 122 -17.01 2.91 -18.45
C PRO A 122 -15.98 3.42 -17.44
N PHE A 123 -15.88 2.79 -16.27
CA PHE A 123 -15.10 3.26 -15.13
C PHE A 123 -13.92 2.35 -14.77
N LEU A 124 -14.02 1.06 -15.07
CA LEU A 124 -13.06 0.03 -14.70
C LEU A 124 -12.93 -1.03 -15.81
N TRP A 125 -11.69 -1.36 -16.19
CA TRP A 125 -11.39 -2.38 -17.20
C TRP A 125 -10.09 -3.10 -16.90
N LEU A 126 -9.90 -4.28 -17.50
CA LEU A 126 -8.60 -4.96 -17.49
C LEU A 126 -7.62 -4.22 -18.40
N ASP A 127 -6.40 -3.98 -17.92
CA ASP A 127 -5.37 -3.26 -18.67
C ASP A 127 -5.09 -3.94 -20.01
N GLY A 128 -5.03 -3.13 -21.08
CA GLY A 128 -4.92 -3.63 -22.46
C GLY A 128 -6.19 -4.28 -23.05
N GLN A 129 -7.29 -4.38 -22.29
CA GLN A 129 -8.57 -4.93 -22.74
C GLN A 129 -9.67 -3.87 -22.79
N ALA A 130 -10.73 -4.17 -23.54
CA ALA A 130 -11.93 -3.32 -23.63
C ALA A 130 -13.01 -3.68 -22.59
N GLY A 131 -12.69 -4.54 -21.61
CA GLY A 131 -13.64 -4.92 -20.58
C GLY A 131 -13.05 -5.75 -19.45
N LEU A 132 -13.92 -6.45 -18.73
CA LEU A 132 -13.63 -7.17 -17.48
C LEU A 132 -13.45 -8.68 -17.67
N THR A 133 -13.16 -9.10 -18.90
CA THR A 133 -12.90 -10.51 -19.25
C THR A 133 -11.66 -10.61 -20.12
N GLN A 134 -10.85 -11.64 -19.91
CA GLN A 134 -9.64 -11.91 -20.67
C GLN A 134 -9.41 -13.42 -20.76
N SER A 135 -8.96 -13.88 -21.92
CA SER A 135 -8.44 -15.24 -22.08
C SER A 135 -6.97 -15.24 -21.70
N LEU A 136 -6.60 -16.09 -20.75
CA LEU A 136 -5.28 -16.24 -20.16
C LEU A 136 -4.65 -17.54 -20.64
N THR A 137 -3.33 -17.53 -20.76
CA THR A 137 -2.47 -18.64 -21.15
C THR A 137 -1.34 -18.78 -20.13
N SER A 138 -0.51 -19.81 -20.26
CA SER A 138 0.67 -19.99 -19.39
C SER A 138 1.71 -18.87 -19.50
N GLU A 139 1.62 -17.98 -20.49
CA GLU A 139 2.49 -16.79 -20.60
C GLU A 139 1.98 -15.61 -19.76
N ASP A 140 0.70 -15.62 -19.36
CA ASP A 140 0.09 -14.56 -18.56
C ASP A 140 0.35 -14.82 -17.07
N THR A 141 1.14 -13.95 -16.44
CA THR A 141 1.52 -14.09 -15.02
C THR A 141 0.66 -13.25 -14.08
N ALA A 142 -0.06 -12.26 -14.60
CA ALA A 142 -0.92 -11.38 -13.83
C ALA A 142 -1.99 -10.74 -14.71
N VAL A 143 -3.10 -10.36 -14.09
CA VAL A 143 -4.11 -9.46 -14.66
C VAL A 143 -4.11 -8.18 -13.87
N CYS A 144 -4.24 -7.04 -14.54
CA CYS A 144 -4.26 -5.75 -13.87
C CYS A 144 -5.53 -4.99 -14.25
N LEU A 145 -6.14 -4.33 -13.26
CA LEU A 145 -7.27 -3.45 -13.43
C LEU A 145 -6.79 -2.00 -13.50
N ASN A 146 -7.39 -1.27 -14.43
CA ASN A 146 -7.23 0.16 -14.60
C ASN A 146 -8.59 0.84 -14.45
N GLY A 147 -8.61 1.98 -13.79
CA GLY A 147 -9.82 2.76 -13.55
C GLY A 147 -9.71 4.16 -14.14
N VAL A 148 -10.86 4.80 -14.38
CA VAL A 148 -10.92 6.24 -14.72
C VAL A 148 -10.30 7.12 -13.64
N ASP A 149 -10.34 6.65 -12.39
CA ASP A 149 -9.49 7.12 -11.30
C ASP A 149 -8.85 5.92 -10.58
N GLN A 150 -7.70 6.15 -9.96
CA GLN A 150 -6.91 5.08 -9.33
C GLN A 150 -7.49 4.66 -7.98
N ALA A 151 -8.39 5.46 -7.41
CA ALA A 151 -9.04 5.14 -6.15
C ALA A 151 -10.18 4.13 -6.34
N LEU A 152 -10.82 4.08 -7.51
CA LEU A 152 -11.95 3.19 -7.75
C LEU A 152 -11.60 1.70 -7.54
N PRO A 153 -10.55 1.12 -8.16
CA PRO A 153 -10.19 -0.28 -7.90
C PRO A 153 -9.90 -0.55 -6.42
N ALA A 154 -9.18 0.37 -5.77
CA ALA A 154 -8.80 0.26 -4.36
C ALA A 154 -9.98 0.39 -3.40
N ASN A 155 -11.09 1.04 -3.80
CA ASN A 155 -12.29 1.20 -2.96
C ASN A 155 -13.43 0.25 -3.36
N SER A 156 -13.30 -0.47 -4.48
CA SER A 156 -14.25 -1.49 -4.95
C SER A 156 -13.84 -2.91 -4.52
N GLN A 157 -13.05 -3.03 -3.46
CA GLN A 157 -12.43 -4.28 -3.03
C GLN A 157 -13.45 -5.40 -2.87
N THR A 158 -14.59 -5.12 -2.23
CA THR A 158 -15.67 -6.08 -1.97
C THR A 158 -16.25 -6.69 -3.26
N LEU A 159 -16.31 -5.92 -4.34
CA LEU A 159 -16.77 -6.38 -5.65
C LEU A 159 -15.69 -7.21 -6.37
N LEU A 160 -14.42 -6.94 -6.06
CA LEU A 160 -13.26 -7.54 -6.71
C LEU A 160 -12.69 -8.78 -5.99
N ARG A 161 -13.16 -9.08 -4.76
CA ARG A 161 -12.72 -10.29 -4.03
C ARG A 161 -13.18 -11.57 -4.71
N HIS A 162 -14.30 -11.56 -5.42
CA HIS A 162 -14.83 -12.74 -6.08
C HIS A 162 -14.32 -12.79 -7.52
N VAL A 163 -13.43 -13.75 -7.79
CA VAL A 163 -12.81 -13.96 -9.09
C VAL A 163 -13.24 -15.31 -9.64
N VAL A 164 -13.64 -15.35 -10.91
CA VAL A 164 -13.99 -16.59 -11.60
C VAL A 164 -13.00 -16.84 -12.72
N LEU A 165 -12.38 -18.01 -12.70
CA LEU A 165 -11.51 -18.52 -13.74
C LEU A 165 -12.16 -19.79 -14.33
N ASP A 166 -12.76 -19.65 -15.51
CA ASP A 166 -13.67 -20.61 -16.13
C ASP A 166 -14.81 -21.08 -15.19
N ASN A 167 -14.71 -22.29 -14.63
CA ASN A 167 -15.70 -22.90 -13.75
C ASN A 167 -15.29 -22.88 -12.27
N HIS A 168 -14.16 -22.25 -11.94
CA HIS A 168 -13.62 -22.18 -10.59
C HIS A 168 -13.83 -20.77 -10.03
N SER A 169 -14.41 -20.69 -8.83
CA SER A 169 -14.59 -19.46 -8.08
C SER A 169 -13.53 -19.38 -6.98
N PHE A 170 -12.91 -18.21 -6.85
CA PHE A 170 -11.90 -17.89 -5.85
C PHE A 170 -12.36 -16.68 -5.04
N GLU A 171 -11.98 -16.64 -3.77
CA GLU A 171 -12.08 -15.45 -2.92
C GLU A 171 -10.65 -14.94 -2.67
N VAL A 172 -10.38 -13.71 -3.08
CA VAL A 172 -9.05 -13.09 -2.97
C VAL A 172 -9.06 -11.91 -2.00
N GLY A 173 -7.96 -11.77 -1.27
CA GLY A 173 -7.66 -10.65 -0.40
C GLY A 173 -7.28 -9.39 -1.17
N PHE A 174 -6.91 -8.35 -0.41
CA PHE A 174 -6.39 -7.10 -0.92
C PHE A 174 -5.20 -6.66 -0.08
N ASP A 175 -4.06 -6.50 -0.72
CA ASP A 175 -2.87 -5.91 -0.11
C ASP A 175 -3.17 -4.42 0.17
N PRO A 176 -3.12 -3.97 1.44
CA PRO A 176 -3.36 -2.58 1.78
C PRO A 176 -2.18 -1.66 1.41
N THR A 177 -1.05 -2.19 0.94
CA THR A 177 0.12 -1.38 0.63
C THR A 177 -0.07 -0.55 -0.64
N TRP A 178 0.25 0.73 -0.56
CA TRP A 178 0.19 1.63 -1.71
C TRP A 178 1.60 1.99 -2.18
N PRO A 179 1.90 1.94 -3.50
CA PRO A 179 3.21 2.32 -4.03
C PRO A 179 3.33 3.85 -4.07
N HIS A 180 3.47 4.46 -2.89
CA HIS A 180 3.44 5.91 -2.70
C HIS A 180 4.50 6.65 -3.53
N ILE A 181 4.10 7.75 -4.16
CA ILE A 181 4.99 8.80 -4.66
C ILE A 181 4.60 10.12 -4.01
N VAL A 182 5.56 10.72 -3.32
CA VAL A 182 5.41 12.02 -2.69
C VAL A 182 6.52 12.96 -3.10
N SER A 183 6.26 14.26 -3.02
CA SER A 183 7.22 15.28 -3.40
C SER A 183 8.03 15.77 -2.21
N SER A 184 9.31 16.07 -2.47
CA SER A 184 10.14 16.86 -1.58
C SER A 184 10.87 17.97 -2.33
N SER A 185 10.95 19.15 -1.74
CA SER A 185 11.72 20.26 -2.27
C SER A 185 13.17 20.20 -1.78
N ASN A 186 14.05 21.04 -2.34
CA ASN A 186 15.46 21.09 -1.94
C ASN A 186 15.67 21.40 -0.46
N ASP A 187 14.72 22.11 0.15
CA ASP A 187 14.75 22.37 1.58
C ASP A 187 14.37 21.13 2.38
N GLY A 188 13.54 20.24 1.83
CA GLY A 188 13.09 19.00 2.45
C GLY A 188 11.82 19.17 3.29
N TRP A 189 11.43 18.12 4.00
CA TRP A 189 10.27 18.17 4.89
C TRP A 189 10.59 18.94 6.16
N VAL A 190 9.65 19.81 6.56
CA VAL A 190 9.68 20.47 7.87
C VAL A 190 8.90 19.61 8.87
N ILE A 191 9.53 19.28 9.99
CA ILE A 191 8.89 18.59 11.12
C ILE A 191 9.00 19.47 12.37
N ASP A 192 7.85 19.88 12.92
CA ASP A 192 7.71 20.70 14.13
C ASP A 192 6.33 20.47 14.79
N GLU A 193 5.99 21.25 15.82
CA GLU A 193 4.70 21.14 16.54
C GLU A 193 3.47 21.35 15.64
N THR A 194 3.60 22.13 14.57
CA THR A 194 2.52 22.49 13.65
C THR A 194 2.52 21.64 12.38
N HIS A 195 3.63 20.99 12.08
CA HIS A 195 3.84 20.11 10.92
C HIS A 195 4.43 18.77 11.41
N PRO A 196 3.66 17.94 12.14
CA PRO A 196 4.19 16.72 12.73
C PRO A 196 4.58 15.69 11.66
N TRP A 197 5.18 14.59 12.12
CA TRP A 197 5.47 13.41 11.29
C TRP A 197 4.22 12.92 10.54
N GLY A 198 3.08 12.78 11.23
CA GLY A 198 1.83 12.32 10.61
C GLY A 198 1.91 10.86 10.15
N ALA A 199 0.79 10.30 9.69
CA ALA A 199 0.71 8.93 9.24
C ALA A 199 1.56 8.71 7.96
N PRO A 200 2.26 7.55 7.85
CA PRO A 200 2.37 6.46 8.84
C PRO A 200 3.52 6.63 9.87
N PHE A 201 4.20 7.76 9.86
CA PHE A 201 5.43 8.02 10.63
C PHE A 201 5.18 8.40 12.11
N ASP A 202 3.94 8.59 12.51
CA ASP A 202 3.55 9.10 13.82
C ASP A 202 3.75 8.11 14.97
N GLN A 203 3.86 6.81 14.66
CA GLN A 203 4.21 5.76 15.62
C GLN A 203 5.73 5.59 15.82
N GLY A 204 6.56 6.44 15.20
CA GLY A 204 8.02 6.29 15.25
C GLY A 204 8.50 5.18 14.31
N GLY A 205 9.56 4.47 14.68
CA GLY A 205 10.19 3.45 13.83
C GLY A 205 11.48 3.92 13.17
N THR A 206 11.92 3.24 12.12
CA THR A 206 13.17 3.55 11.40
C THR A 206 12.88 3.96 9.97
N LEU A 207 13.54 5.03 9.51
CA LEU A 207 13.51 5.46 8.13
C LEU A 207 14.87 5.19 7.48
N TYR A 208 14.84 4.54 6.32
CA TYR A 208 16.04 4.24 5.57
C TYR A 208 15.87 4.40 4.05
N GLN A 209 16.98 4.72 3.40
CA GLN A 209 17.11 4.82 1.96
C GLN A 209 17.55 3.46 1.41
N GLU A 210 16.60 2.65 0.96
CA GLU A 210 16.89 1.34 0.36
C GLU A 210 15.78 0.90 -0.59
N ASN A 211 16.13 -0.02 -1.50
CA ASN A 211 15.17 -0.76 -2.32
C ASN A 211 14.63 -2.03 -1.66
N SER A 212 15.10 -2.41 -0.47
CA SER A 212 14.63 -3.62 0.23
C SER A 212 13.21 -3.40 0.75
N SER A 213 12.35 -4.41 0.68
CA SER A 213 10.92 -4.28 1.01
C SER A 213 10.54 -4.86 2.37
N SER A 214 11.51 -5.11 3.26
CA SER A 214 11.26 -5.84 4.50
C SER A 214 11.89 -5.18 5.72
N CYS A 215 11.11 -5.09 6.80
CA CYS A 215 11.61 -4.81 8.13
C CYS A 215 12.31 -6.05 8.70
N THR A 216 13.51 -5.87 9.26
CA THR A 216 14.27 -6.92 9.95
C THR A 216 13.94 -7.00 11.44
N GLY A 217 13.15 -6.06 11.98
CA GLY A 217 12.84 -5.92 13.42
C GLY A 217 14.05 -5.60 14.29
N SER A 218 15.21 -5.35 13.67
CA SER A 218 16.50 -5.07 14.29
C SER A 218 17.09 -3.76 13.74
N GLU A 219 16.22 -2.91 13.21
CA GLU A 219 16.61 -1.68 12.54
C GLU A 219 17.35 -0.74 13.50
N PHE A 220 18.30 0.03 12.96
CA PHE A 220 19.17 0.91 13.72
C PHE A 220 18.38 1.88 14.60
N LEU A 221 18.49 1.69 15.92
CA LEU A 221 17.80 2.51 16.94
C LEU A 221 18.50 3.84 17.25
N SER A 222 19.58 4.19 16.54
CA SER A 222 20.18 5.50 16.72
C SER A 222 19.31 6.56 16.03
N THR A 223 19.00 7.62 16.75
CA THR A 223 18.40 8.82 16.15
C THR A 223 19.49 9.65 15.48
N PRO A 224 19.14 10.44 14.44
CA PRO A 224 20.07 11.33 13.79
C PRO A 224 20.70 12.32 14.78
N ARG A 225 21.94 12.74 14.51
CA ARG A 225 22.67 13.67 15.38
C ARG A 225 21.95 15.02 15.45
N ARG A 226 21.29 15.28 16.58
CA ARG A 226 20.76 16.61 16.90
C ARG A 226 21.91 17.59 17.13
N SER A 227 21.81 18.79 16.56
CA SER A 227 22.67 19.91 16.96
C SER A 227 22.11 20.55 18.23
N ASN A 228 22.93 21.32 18.95
CA ASN A 228 22.47 22.09 20.12
C ASN A 228 21.57 23.30 19.74
N SER A 229 21.04 23.35 18.52
CA SER A 229 20.20 24.41 18.00
C SER A 229 18.76 23.93 17.89
N SER A 230 17.81 24.83 18.14
CA SER A 230 16.37 24.54 17.97
C SER A 230 16.04 24.12 16.53
N ASN A 231 16.80 24.63 15.55
CA ASN A 231 16.67 24.24 14.16
C ASN A 231 17.82 23.31 13.79
N TRP A 232 17.52 22.14 13.24
CA TRP A 232 18.54 21.17 12.87
C TRP A 232 18.11 20.39 11.62
N THR A 233 19.07 19.75 10.97
CA THR A 233 18.86 19.09 9.68
C THR A 233 19.27 17.63 9.76
N TRP A 234 18.41 16.75 9.27
CA TRP A 234 18.74 15.36 8.99
C TRP A 234 18.76 15.15 7.49
N ASP A 235 19.92 14.80 6.96
CA ASP A 235 20.10 14.47 5.56
C ASP A 235 20.28 12.96 5.38
N LEU A 236 19.28 12.32 4.76
CA LEU A 236 19.29 10.88 4.51
C LEU A 236 20.36 10.48 3.48
N SER A 237 20.81 11.37 2.61
CA SER A 237 21.91 11.03 1.69
C SER A 237 23.25 10.89 2.42
N ILE A 238 23.35 11.39 3.67
CA ILE A 238 24.54 11.28 4.52
C ILE A 238 24.35 10.18 5.56
N TRP A 239 23.16 10.09 6.16
CA TRP A 239 22.80 9.11 7.18
C TRP A 239 21.57 8.32 6.73
N PRO A 240 21.76 7.29 5.88
CA PRO A 240 20.69 6.66 5.12
C PRO A 240 19.82 5.70 5.93
N SER A 241 20.04 5.56 7.23
CA SER A 241 19.26 4.66 8.09
C SER A 241 19.34 5.14 9.53
N GLN A 242 18.24 5.69 10.07
CA GLN A 242 18.14 6.13 11.47
C GLN A 242 16.70 6.00 12.00
N ALA A 243 16.57 5.85 13.31
CA ALA A 243 15.29 5.93 14.00
C ALA A 243 14.67 7.33 13.85
N LEU A 244 13.36 7.38 13.66
CA LEU A 244 12.59 8.62 13.63
C LEU A 244 12.76 9.34 14.97
N PRO A 245 13.31 10.56 14.97
CA PRO A 245 13.51 11.34 16.19
C PRO A 245 12.17 11.92 16.66
N SER A 246 11.99 12.02 17.98
CA SER A 246 11.02 12.97 18.53
C SER A 246 11.46 14.41 18.19
N VAL A 247 10.52 15.32 18.00
CA VAL A 247 10.80 16.76 17.85
C VAL A 247 10.15 17.46 19.03
N GLU A 248 10.95 18.11 19.85
CA GLU A 248 10.47 18.73 21.09
C GLU A 248 9.83 20.11 20.83
N GLN A 249 9.11 20.62 21.83
CA GLN A 249 8.49 21.94 21.75
C GLN A 249 9.53 23.03 21.45
N GLY A 250 9.27 23.79 20.37
CA GLY A 250 10.17 24.84 19.89
C GLY A 250 11.37 24.34 19.09
N GLU A 251 11.49 23.03 18.86
CA GLU A 251 12.42 22.46 17.89
C GLU A 251 11.79 22.41 16.49
N ARG A 252 12.66 22.45 15.48
CA ARG A 252 12.32 22.30 14.07
C ARG A 252 13.36 21.43 13.39
N LEU A 253 12.92 20.29 12.88
CA LEU A 253 13.71 19.38 12.07
C LEU A 253 13.46 19.67 10.58
N GLN A 254 14.54 19.83 9.83
CA GLN A 254 14.53 19.81 8.38
C GLN A 254 15.02 18.44 7.89
N LEU A 255 14.13 17.61 7.39
CA LEU A 255 14.45 16.30 6.82
C LEU A 255 14.70 16.43 5.32
N LYS A 256 15.92 16.18 4.86
CA LYS A 256 16.27 16.16 3.45
C LYS A 256 16.14 14.76 2.89
N LEU A 257 15.30 14.65 1.87
CA LEU A 257 15.04 13.46 1.08
C LEU A 257 15.46 13.77 -0.35
N ALA A 258 16.48 13.07 -0.85
CA ALA A 258 16.82 13.14 -2.27
C ALA A 258 15.77 12.36 -3.08
N THR A 259 15.69 12.59 -4.39
CA THR A 259 14.87 11.74 -5.27
C THR A 259 15.40 10.29 -5.23
N ASP A 260 14.69 9.42 -4.52
CA ASP A 260 15.01 8.00 -4.35
C ASP A 260 13.81 7.25 -3.73
N THR A 261 13.97 5.95 -3.53
CA THR A 261 13.06 5.08 -2.78
C THR A 261 13.48 5.00 -1.31
N TYR A 262 12.49 5.10 -0.44
CA TYR A 262 12.63 5.05 1.00
C TYR A 262 11.67 4.02 1.58
N VAL A 263 12.04 3.52 2.74
CA VAL A 263 11.24 2.59 3.50
C VAL A 263 11.19 3.04 4.95
N HIS A 264 9.98 3.09 5.47
CA HIS A 264 9.71 3.28 6.87
C HIS A 264 9.28 1.95 7.48
N CYS A 265 9.96 1.55 8.53
CA CYS A 265 9.62 0.38 9.31
C CYS A 265 9.01 0.80 10.63
N ASP A 266 7.72 0.51 10.78
CA ASP A 266 7.04 0.54 12.07
C ASP A 266 7.55 -0.65 12.90
N GLN A 267 8.23 -0.36 14.00
CA GLN A 267 8.81 -1.37 14.87
C GLN A 267 7.78 -2.06 15.77
N GLU A 268 6.64 -1.43 16.05
CA GLU A 268 5.57 -2.01 16.86
C GLU A 268 4.77 -3.03 16.06
N GLN A 269 4.48 -2.71 14.80
CA GLN A 269 3.71 -3.58 13.90
C GLN A 269 4.58 -4.47 13.01
N VAL A 270 5.90 -4.23 12.98
CA VAL A 270 6.84 -4.85 12.04
C VAL A 270 6.35 -4.70 10.59
N ALA A 271 5.79 -3.52 10.30
CA ALA A 271 5.19 -3.20 9.00
C ALA A 271 6.09 -2.24 8.23
N ALA A 272 6.37 -2.59 6.96
CA ALA A 272 7.13 -1.75 6.05
C ALA A 272 6.19 -0.89 5.21
N THR A 273 6.40 0.44 5.22
CA THR A 273 5.82 1.34 4.24
C THR A 273 6.90 1.82 3.28
N LYS A 274 6.77 1.45 2.01
CA LYS A 274 7.66 1.89 0.94
C LYS A 274 7.09 3.11 0.24
N PHE A 275 7.92 4.11 -0.02
CA PHE A 275 7.53 5.29 -0.78
C PHE A 275 8.69 5.82 -1.61
N THR A 276 8.38 6.45 -2.73
CA THR A 276 9.36 7.13 -3.58
C THR A 276 9.21 8.64 -3.39
N VAL A 277 10.35 9.31 -3.29
CA VAL A 277 10.41 10.77 -3.27
C VAL A 277 10.80 11.27 -4.65
N GLN A 278 10.09 12.29 -5.12
CA GLN A 278 10.43 13.04 -6.34
C GLN A 278 10.59 14.52 -6.03
N ASP A 279 11.29 15.24 -6.89
CA ASP A 279 11.40 16.69 -6.78
C ASP A 279 10.02 17.36 -6.96
N GLY A 280 9.64 18.20 -6.01
CA GLY A 280 8.37 18.95 -6.07
C GLY A 280 8.07 19.70 -4.77
N PRO A 281 6.88 20.29 -4.64
CA PRO A 281 6.51 21.01 -3.43
C PRO A 281 6.32 20.07 -2.23
N ASN A 282 6.76 20.44 -1.02
CA ASN A 282 6.40 19.62 0.15
C ASN A 282 4.97 19.94 0.57
N LEU A 283 4.13 18.91 0.54
CA LEU A 283 2.73 18.99 0.92
C LEU A 283 2.44 18.15 2.14
N ILE A 284 1.47 18.61 2.93
CA ILE A 284 0.89 17.84 4.03
C ILE A 284 -0.62 17.88 3.85
N LEU A 285 -1.23 16.70 3.84
CA LEU A 285 -2.69 16.58 3.83
C LEU A 285 -3.18 16.46 5.26
N HIS A 286 -4.25 17.17 5.60
CA HIS A 286 -4.97 17.00 6.85
C HIS A 286 -6.43 16.69 6.52
N THR A 287 -6.92 15.53 6.95
CA THR A 287 -8.30 15.09 6.72
C THR A 287 -8.68 14.16 7.86
N ASN A 288 -9.97 14.10 8.23
CA ASN A 288 -10.47 13.24 9.31
C ASN A 288 -9.67 13.37 10.62
N ASN A 289 -9.22 14.58 10.95
CA ASN A 289 -8.39 14.89 12.13
C ASN A 289 -7.04 14.13 12.16
N GLN A 290 -6.54 13.72 10.99
CA GLN A 290 -5.25 13.07 10.81
C GLN A 290 -4.37 13.89 9.87
N THR A 291 -3.08 13.96 10.21
CA THR A 291 -2.04 14.54 9.35
C THR A 291 -1.38 13.42 8.56
N ILE A 292 -1.31 13.57 7.25
CA ILE A 292 -0.85 12.54 6.31
C ILE A 292 0.28 13.12 5.46
N ARG A 293 1.45 12.46 5.47
CA ARG A 293 2.60 12.80 4.62
C ARG A 293 2.62 12.00 3.33
N LEU A 294 2.16 10.76 3.39
CA LEU A 294 2.00 9.87 2.23
C LEU A 294 0.58 10.03 1.65
N TRP A 295 0.32 11.21 1.08
CA TRP A 295 -1.01 11.70 0.74
C TRP A 295 -1.59 11.18 -0.59
N ASP A 296 -0.80 10.45 -1.38
CA ASP A 296 -1.19 10.00 -2.72
C ASP A 296 -1.96 8.68 -2.73
N ALA A 297 -2.21 8.09 -1.56
CA ALA A 297 -3.10 6.94 -1.44
C ALA A 297 -4.56 7.32 -1.68
N PRO A 298 -5.35 6.41 -2.26
CA PRO A 298 -6.77 6.62 -2.49
C PRO A 298 -7.55 6.67 -1.16
N MET A 299 -8.58 7.51 -1.12
CA MET A 299 -9.42 7.71 0.06
C MET A 299 -10.91 7.64 -0.31
N THR A 300 -11.74 7.34 0.70
CA THR A 300 -13.20 7.33 0.58
C THR A 300 -13.82 8.42 1.43
N ALA A 301 -14.80 9.13 0.87
CA ALA A 301 -15.65 10.07 1.60
C ALA A 301 -16.89 9.34 2.13
N THR A 302 -16.99 9.22 3.46
CA THR A 302 -18.07 8.48 4.13
C THR A 302 -19.13 9.37 4.78
N SER A 303 -18.84 10.66 4.92
CA SER A 303 -19.74 11.69 5.45
C SER A 303 -20.45 12.45 4.33
N SER A 304 -21.55 13.14 4.64
CA SER A 304 -22.23 14.03 3.69
C SER A 304 -21.43 15.28 3.32
N GLN A 305 -20.39 15.59 4.07
CA GLN A 305 -19.49 16.71 3.84
C GLN A 305 -18.05 16.23 4.02
N LEU A 306 -17.20 16.56 3.05
CA LEU A 306 -15.77 16.26 3.07
C LEU A 306 -15.01 17.53 3.46
N GLU A 307 -14.27 17.44 4.56
CA GLU A 307 -13.40 18.52 5.06
C GLU A 307 -11.95 18.06 4.99
N PHE A 308 -11.11 18.82 4.30
CA PHE A 308 -9.68 18.56 4.22
C PHE A 308 -8.88 19.85 4.06
N ALA A 309 -7.62 19.81 4.43
CA ALA A 309 -6.69 20.91 4.27
C ALA A 309 -5.37 20.44 3.67
N ILE A 310 -4.77 21.27 2.82
CA ILE A 310 -3.46 21.01 2.22
C ILE A 310 -2.51 22.13 2.64
N TYR A 311 -1.44 21.78 3.33
CA TYR A 311 -0.34 22.69 3.62
C TYR A 311 0.65 22.70 2.47
N ASN A 312 0.93 23.90 1.94
CA ASN A 312 2.01 24.16 1.00
C ASN A 312 3.20 24.78 1.76
N SER A 313 4.33 24.08 1.82
CA SER A 313 5.55 24.63 2.45
C SER A 313 6.28 25.67 1.62
N GLU A 314 6.02 25.72 0.32
CA GLU A 314 6.71 26.60 -0.61
C GLU A 314 6.25 28.05 -0.44
N ALA A 315 7.13 28.99 -0.75
CA ALA A 315 6.79 30.41 -0.77
C ALA A 315 5.88 30.76 -1.95
N ASP A 316 6.04 30.03 -3.06
CA ASP A 316 5.29 30.23 -4.29
C ASP A 316 3.98 29.42 -4.32
N GLU A 317 3.02 29.89 -5.10
CA GLU A 317 1.78 29.17 -5.34
C GLU A 317 2.01 27.92 -6.20
N ILE A 318 1.30 26.83 -5.87
CA ILE A 318 1.34 25.59 -6.63
C ILE A 318 0.07 25.47 -7.46
N VAL A 319 0.19 25.06 -8.72
CA VAL A 319 -0.97 24.80 -9.58
C VAL A 319 -1.76 23.61 -9.04
N LEU A 320 -3.06 23.84 -8.83
CA LEU A 320 -4.03 22.83 -8.43
C LEU A 320 -4.99 22.56 -9.58
N ARG A 321 -5.05 21.29 -10.01
CA ARG A 321 -6.02 20.79 -10.97
C ARG A 321 -7.03 19.93 -10.23
N HIS A 322 -8.23 19.85 -10.76
CA HIS A 322 -9.25 18.99 -10.21
C HIS A 322 -10.05 18.30 -11.32
N ALA A 323 -10.39 17.04 -11.12
CA ALA A 323 -11.19 16.23 -12.03
C ALA A 323 -12.25 15.45 -11.25
N SER A 324 -13.40 15.21 -11.90
CA SER A 324 -14.46 14.37 -11.35
C SER A 324 -14.84 13.27 -12.35
N PHE A 325 -15.11 12.08 -11.83
CA PHE A 325 -15.50 10.88 -12.56
C PHE A 325 -16.72 10.20 -11.90
N GLY A 326 -17.33 9.27 -12.62
CA GLY A 326 -18.49 8.50 -12.16
C GLY A 326 -19.84 9.01 -12.66
N ASP A 327 -20.90 8.42 -12.11
CA ASP A 327 -22.29 8.67 -12.49
C ASP A 327 -22.85 9.98 -11.91
N VAL A 328 -22.29 10.39 -10.77
CA VAL A 328 -22.74 11.58 -10.04
C VAL A 328 -21.63 12.62 -10.04
N ALA A 329 -21.98 13.87 -10.34
CA ALA A 329 -21.01 14.95 -10.37
C ALA A 329 -20.75 15.50 -8.96
N TRP A 330 -19.47 15.63 -8.61
CA TRP A 330 -19.02 16.46 -7.50
C TRP A 330 -19.11 17.95 -7.86
N ASP A 331 -19.56 18.79 -6.91
CA ASP A 331 -19.44 20.24 -7.05
C ASP A 331 -18.05 20.70 -6.63
N LEU A 332 -17.19 20.93 -7.62
CA LEU A 332 -15.81 21.37 -7.42
C LEU A 332 -15.65 22.89 -7.48
N SER A 333 -16.73 23.66 -7.60
CA SER A 333 -16.68 25.12 -7.64
C SER A 333 -16.02 25.80 -6.42
N PRO A 334 -15.99 25.20 -5.21
CA PRO A 334 -15.25 25.75 -4.08
C PRO A 334 -13.73 25.60 -4.18
N LEU A 335 -13.21 24.73 -5.07
CA LEU A 335 -11.78 24.48 -5.18
C LEU A 335 -11.08 25.58 -6.00
N PRO A 336 -9.94 26.10 -5.51
CA PRO A 336 -9.13 27.04 -6.26
C PRO A 336 -8.34 26.34 -7.37
N SER A 337 -7.75 27.13 -8.26
CA SER A 337 -6.80 26.64 -9.28
C SER A 337 -5.33 26.68 -8.81
N THR A 338 -5.08 27.22 -7.62
CA THR A 338 -3.75 27.24 -7.00
C THR A 338 -3.83 27.02 -5.49
N LEU A 339 -2.76 26.48 -4.91
CA LEU A 339 -2.54 26.39 -3.46
C LEU A 339 -1.64 27.54 -3.02
N SER A 340 -2.16 28.39 -2.15
CA SER A 340 -1.36 29.44 -1.50
C SER A 340 -0.34 28.84 -0.54
N SER A 341 0.75 29.57 -0.27
CA SER A 341 1.68 29.19 0.80
C SER A 341 0.96 29.07 2.14
N GLY A 342 1.27 28.03 2.92
CA GLY A 342 0.60 27.72 4.17
C GLY A 342 -0.60 26.78 4.01
N TRP A 343 -1.51 26.82 5.00
CA TRP A 343 -2.70 25.96 5.04
C TRP A 343 -3.82 26.47 4.14
N ASN A 344 -4.27 25.61 3.23
CA ASN A 344 -5.44 25.80 2.38
C ASN A 344 -6.53 24.86 2.86
N ASN A 345 -7.70 25.38 3.24
CA ASN A 345 -8.79 24.58 3.83
C ASN A 345 -9.97 24.50 2.86
N PHE A 346 -10.55 23.31 2.73
CA PHE A 346 -11.62 23.02 1.79
C PHE A 346 -12.75 22.27 2.46
N THR A 347 -13.96 22.57 2.01
CA THR A 347 -15.19 21.90 2.42
C THR A 347 -16.02 21.66 1.17
N LEU A 348 -16.33 20.40 0.90
CA LEU A 348 -17.12 19.98 -0.27
C LEU A 348 -18.32 19.16 0.19
N ASP A 349 -19.45 19.35 -0.49
CA ASP A 349 -20.62 18.49 -0.31
C ASP A 349 -20.36 17.17 -1.04
N VAL A 350 -20.54 16.05 -0.32
CA VAL A 350 -20.33 14.72 -0.89
C VAL A 350 -21.60 14.31 -1.64
N PRO A 351 -21.51 13.95 -2.92
CA PRO A 351 -22.67 13.55 -3.70
C PRO A 351 -23.29 12.26 -3.14
N SER A 352 -24.60 12.11 -3.34
CA SER A 352 -25.32 10.88 -2.97
C SER A 352 -24.99 9.76 -3.96
N SER A 353 -23.95 8.99 -3.66
CA SER A 353 -23.54 7.80 -4.40
C SER A 353 -23.17 6.67 -3.43
N GLU A 354 -22.94 5.46 -3.95
CA GLU A 354 -22.53 4.32 -3.12
C GLU A 354 -21.04 4.40 -2.77
N ILE A 355 -20.20 4.69 -3.77
CA ILE A 355 -18.76 4.81 -3.60
C ILE A 355 -18.35 6.24 -3.97
N ASN A 356 -17.89 6.99 -2.97
CA ASN A 356 -17.36 8.34 -3.14
C ASN A 356 -15.85 8.33 -2.86
N THR A 357 -15.03 8.50 -3.89
CA THR A 357 -13.57 8.46 -3.78
C THR A 357 -12.96 9.84 -3.95
N TYR A 358 -11.78 10.03 -3.35
CA TYR A 358 -10.91 11.14 -3.69
C TYR A 358 -9.43 10.75 -3.55
N GLN A 359 -8.56 11.39 -4.33
CA GLN A 359 -7.13 11.13 -4.31
C GLN A 359 -6.36 12.38 -4.76
N LEU A 360 -5.18 12.59 -4.17
CA LEU A 360 -4.23 13.60 -4.60
C LEU A 360 -3.13 12.91 -5.41
N ASN A 361 -2.82 13.40 -6.60
CA ASN A 361 -1.75 12.88 -7.44
C ASN A 361 -0.83 14.01 -7.90
N HIS A 362 0.43 13.68 -8.16
CA HIS A 362 1.30 14.56 -8.90
C HIS A 362 1.08 14.37 -10.40
N GLN A 363 0.97 15.46 -11.17
CA GLN A 363 0.81 15.42 -12.62
C GLN A 363 1.51 16.61 -13.26
N ASP A 364 2.53 16.36 -14.09
CA ASP A 364 3.23 17.40 -14.88
C ASP A 364 3.70 18.64 -14.08
N GLY A 365 4.15 18.46 -12.83
CA GLY A 365 4.57 19.57 -11.95
C GLY A 365 3.42 20.36 -11.32
N ALA A 366 2.19 19.83 -11.39
CA ALA A 366 1.01 20.30 -10.68
C ALA A 366 0.49 19.22 -9.74
N ILE A 367 -0.43 19.59 -8.85
CA ILE A 367 -1.19 18.65 -8.03
C ILE A 367 -2.57 18.47 -8.64
N LEU A 368 -2.98 17.23 -8.86
CA LEU A 368 -4.29 16.85 -9.34
C LEU A 368 -5.10 16.25 -8.20
N LEU A 369 -6.22 16.87 -7.85
CA LEU A 369 -7.27 16.30 -7.03
C LEU A 369 -8.27 15.56 -7.92
N THR A 370 -8.39 14.26 -7.74
CA THR A 370 -9.38 13.45 -8.45
C THR A 370 -10.49 13.07 -7.50
N PHE A 371 -11.73 13.17 -7.96
CA PHE A 371 -12.93 12.77 -7.22
C PHE A 371 -13.75 11.76 -8.04
N GLY A 372 -14.30 10.74 -7.40
CA GLY A 372 -15.17 9.75 -8.02
C GLY A 372 -16.48 9.62 -7.25
N ALA A 373 -17.60 9.44 -7.95
CA ALA A 373 -18.88 9.12 -7.33
C ALA A 373 -19.70 8.15 -8.19
N TYR A 374 -19.83 6.92 -7.70
CA TYR A 374 -20.33 5.77 -8.46
C TYR A 374 -21.60 5.23 -7.83
N LEU A 375 -22.62 5.00 -8.66
CA LEU A 375 -23.85 4.35 -8.24
C LEU A 375 -23.71 2.84 -8.42
N GLU A 376 -24.30 2.05 -7.51
CA GLU A 376 -24.47 0.62 -7.79
C GLU A 376 -25.26 0.47 -9.09
N ALA A 377 -24.80 -0.41 -9.97
CA ALA A 377 -25.65 -0.89 -11.03
C ALA A 377 -26.83 -1.63 -10.38
N GLU A 378 -28.06 -1.15 -10.56
CA GLU A 378 -29.26 -1.88 -10.10
C GLU A 378 -29.15 -3.36 -10.53
N SER A 379 -29.21 -4.26 -9.54
CA SER A 379 -29.14 -5.72 -9.74
C SER A 379 -30.42 -6.32 -10.30
#